data_AF-A0A4R8Q3Z4-F1
#
_entry.id   AF-A0A4R8Q3Z4-F1
#
_cell.length_a   1.000
_cell.length_b   1.000
_cell.length_c   1.000
_cell.angle_alpha   90.00
_cell.angle_beta   90.00
_cell.angle_gamma   90.00
#
_symmetry.space_group_name_H-M   'P 1'
#
loop_
_entity.id
_entity.type
_entity.pdbx_description
1 polymer ?
#
loop_
_entity_poly.entity_id
_entity_poly.type
_entity_poly.pdbx_seq_one_letter_code
_entity_poly.pdbx_strand_id
1 'polypeptide(L)'
;MACSTYLKDFESSHSELSAWLENLKNLDSAVLEACKMAFEQRKDDNLRLIQDLGRASKQGVEPPHVQHFRRVRHMIGRLAAHTRAVEQLIEDSSSACTLLDSFRVETVERPPSAPVPSADSHTTLNGILRRLLPANDTRYDDFLGFLSALDEQVGLELKIRDKFEPGKIKPSVHAEVQILHHFYERRLKFAAQDRYIACSKFACICCASYFRHHPARVQALDCHQKTYTKWGIVDLPLGAKDSQWLSRRKILNDVISDLRAVVHDRISELHSSSRSHPDSLTAITTSSMMRDDEYSEDTADAYSDVDDDSQKTDCTAEHILELSNLVLSDDLIDNVEAESGGVGL
;
A
#
# COMPACT_ATOMS: atom_id res chain seq x y z
N MET A 1 10.01 -11.31 -18.55
CA MET A 1 11.07 -10.85 -19.48
C MET A 1 12.37 -10.62 -18.74
N ALA A 2 12.41 -9.76 -17.72
CA ALA A 2 13.64 -9.46 -16.98
C ALA A 2 14.30 -10.67 -16.26
N CYS A 3 13.53 -11.56 -15.62
CA CYS A 3 14.08 -12.79 -15.02
C CYS A 3 14.72 -13.71 -16.07
N SER A 4 14.04 -13.91 -17.21
CA SER A 4 14.56 -14.74 -18.31
C SER A 4 15.86 -14.17 -18.91
N THR A 5 16.04 -12.85 -18.91
CA THR A 5 17.28 -12.23 -19.38
C THR A 5 18.43 -12.50 -18.40
N TYR A 6 18.20 -12.34 -17.09
CA TYR A 6 19.22 -12.65 -16.07
C TYR A 6 19.64 -14.13 -16.11
N LEU A 7 18.69 -15.05 -16.26
CA LEU A 7 18.99 -16.49 -16.27
C LEU A 7 19.78 -16.96 -17.51
N LYS A 8 19.72 -16.22 -18.62
CA LYS A 8 20.52 -16.51 -19.82
C LYS A 8 22.02 -16.27 -19.60
N ASP A 9 22.38 -15.36 -18.68
CA ASP A 9 23.78 -15.08 -18.37
C ASP A 9 24.44 -16.19 -17.52
N PHE A 10 23.65 -17.13 -16.96
CA PHE A 10 24.11 -18.24 -16.09
C PHE A 10 23.91 -19.62 -16.75
N GLU A 11 24.26 -19.68 -18.05
CA GLU A 11 23.88 -20.60 -19.13
C GLU A 11 23.89 -22.14 -18.92
N SER A 12 24.08 -22.67 -17.72
CA SER A 12 23.98 -24.11 -17.44
C SER A 12 23.21 -24.52 -16.17
N SER A 13 23.04 -23.63 -15.20
CA SER A 13 22.50 -24.02 -13.88
C SER A 13 20.99 -23.82 -13.71
N HIS A 14 20.30 -23.16 -14.65
CA HIS A 14 18.90 -22.74 -14.49
C HIS A 14 18.03 -22.94 -15.76
N SER A 15 18.36 -23.93 -16.58
CA SER A 15 17.62 -24.25 -17.82
C SER A 15 16.17 -24.67 -17.54
N GLU A 16 15.95 -25.47 -16.49
CA GLU A 16 14.62 -25.91 -16.03
C GLU A 16 13.78 -24.72 -15.55
N LEU A 17 14.35 -23.84 -14.73
CA LEU A 17 13.68 -22.62 -14.26
C LEU A 17 13.31 -21.69 -15.42
N SER A 18 14.17 -21.58 -16.42
CA SER A 18 13.89 -20.76 -17.61
C SER A 18 12.73 -21.33 -18.42
N ALA A 19 12.70 -22.66 -18.64
CA ALA A 19 11.58 -23.32 -19.32
C ALA A 19 10.27 -23.18 -18.53
N TRP A 20 10.33 -23.29 -17.20
CA TRP A 20 9.21 -23.08 -16.31
C TRP A 20 8.65 -21.65 -16.40
N LEU A 21 9.52 -20.62 -16.39
CA LEU A 21 9.12 -19.23 -16.56
C LEU A 21 8.51 -18.95 -17.94
N GLU A 22 8.98 -19.59 -19.01
CA GLU A 22 8.35 -19.47 -20.33
C GLU A 22 6.99 -20.16 -20.38
N ASN A 23 6.82 -21.32 -19.72
CA ASN A 23 5.51 -21.94 -19.58
C ASN A 23 4.52 -21.03 -18.85
N LEU A 24 4.99 -20.33 -17.81
CA LEU A 24 4.19 -19.32 -17.11
C LEU A 24 3.81 -18.10 -17.96
N LYS A 25 4.57 -17.77 -19.01
CA LYS A 25 4.18 -16.70 -19.94
C LYS A 25 3.15 -17.14 -20.95
N ASN A 26 3.13 -18.43 -21.27
CA ASN A 26 2.20 -19.03 -22.21
C ASN A 26 0.85 -19.39 -21.57
N LEU A 27 0.61 -18.96 -20.33
CA LEU A 27 -0.69 -19.08 -19.71
C LEU A 27 -1.75 -18.46 -20.62
N ASP A 28 -2.72 -19.27 -21.00
CA ASP A 28 -3.83 -18.85 -21.83
C ASP A 28 -4.60 -17.71 -21.13
N SER A 29 -5.21 -16.85 -21.94
CA SER A 29 -5.98 -15.67 -21.53
C SER A 29 -7.16 -15.97 -20.60
N ALA A 30 -7.52 -17.23 -20.41
CA ALA A 30 -8.56 -17.67 -19.51
C ALA A 30 -8.13 -17.51 -18.04
N VAL A 31 -8.63 -16.46 -17.39
CA VAL A 31 -8.35 -16.09 -15.99
C VAL A 31 -8.46 -17.26 -15.01
N LEU A 32 -9.45 -18.14 -15.20
CA LEU A 32 -9.66 -19.28 -14.30
C LEU A 32 -8.54 -20.33 -14.40
N GLU A 33 -8.10 -20.67 -15.61
CA GLU A 33 -7.00 -21.61 -15.81
C GLU A 33 -5.70 -21.04 -15.25
N ALA A 34 -5.52 -19.73 -15.37
CA ALA A 34 -4.37 -19.04 -14.80
C ALA A 34 -4.31 -19.14 -13.27
N CYS A 35 -5.44 -18.92 -12.60
CA CYS A 35 -5.52 -19.06 -11.14
C CYS A 35 -5.29 -20.51 -10.68
N LYS A 36 -5.80 -21.51 -11.41
CA LYS A 36 -5.60 -22.92 -11.10
C LYS A 36 -4.14 -23.34 -11.28
N MET A 37 -3.54 -23.01 -12.42
CA MET A 37 -2.14 -23.33 -12.68
C MET A 37 -1.25 -22.65 -11.63
N ALA A 38 -1.44 -21.36 -11.36
CA ALA A 38 -0.67 -20.66 -10.33
C ALA A 38 -0.82 -21.31 -8.94
N PHE A 39 -2.00 -21.84 -8.62
CA PHE A 39 -2.26 -22.57 -7.37
C PHE A 39 -1.46 -23.87 -7.28
N GLU A 40 -1.44 -24.67 -8.35
CA GLU A 40 -0.68 -25.93 -8.42
C GLU A 40 0.84 -25.68 -8.34
N GLN A 41 1.31 -24.64 -9.04
CA GLN A 41 2.72 -24.24 -9.10
C GLN A 41 3.30 -23.80 -7.76
N ARG A 42 2.48 -23.59 -6.72
CA ARG A 42 2.98 -23.30 -5.36
C ARG A 42 3.76 -24.45 -4.73
N LYS A 43 3.55 -25.67 -5.21
CA LYS A 43 4.26 -26.86 -4.72
C LYS A 43 5.51 -27.19 -5.57
N ASP A 44 5.76 -26.42 -6.63
CA ASP A 44 6.86 -26.65 -7.56
C ASP A 44 8.19 -26.14 -6.96
N ASP A 45 9.26 -26.92 -7.13
CA ASP A 45 10.58 -26.58 -6.62
C ASP A 45 11.17 -25.33 -7.30
N ASN A 46 10.75 -25.00 -8.52
CA ASN A 46 11.14 -23.75 -9.19
C ASN A 46 10.63 -22.51 -8.45
N LEU A 47 9.49 -22.59 -7.76
CA LEU A 47 8.99 -21.47 -6.97
C LEU A 47 9.86 -21.23 -5.73
N ARG A 48 10.37 -22.30 -5.10
CA ARG A 48 11.35 -22.22 -4.00
C ARG A 48 12.66 -21.60 -4.49
N LEU A 49 13.13 -22.02 -5.66
CA LEU A 49 14.33 -21.47 -6.29
C LEU A 49 14.19 -19.97 -6.58
N ILE A 50 13.04 -19.51 -7.09
CA ILE A 50 12.76 -18.07 -7.26
C ILE A 50 12.73 -17.33 -5.93
N GLN A 51 12.21 -17.95 -4.87
CA GLN A 51 12.22 -17.34 -3.55
C GLN A 51 13.65 -17.14 -3.06
N ASP A 52 14.55 -18.09 -3.29
CA ASP A 52 15.95 -18.00 -2.89
C ASP A 52 16.72 -16.98 -3.72
N LEU A 53 16.51 -16.94 -5.05
CA LEU A 53 17.01 -15.88 -5.93
C LEU A 53 16.43 -14.48 -5.61
N GLY A 54 15.29 -14.45 -4.92
CA GLY A 54 14.61 -13.25 -4.45
C GLY A 54 15.08 -12.76 -3.06
N ARG A 55 16.04 -13.43 -2.41
CA ARG A 55 16.60 -12.98 -1.12
C ARG A 55 17.69 -11.95 -1.35
N ALA A 56 17.62 -10.82 -0.64
CA ALA A 56 18.69 -9.83 -0.66
C ALA A 56 19.93 -10.37 0.07
N SER A 57 21.13 -9.99 -0.39
CA SER A 57 22.32 -10.07 0.44
C SER A 57 22.17 -9.09 1.62
N LYS A 58 22.54 -9.52 2.84
CA LYS A 58 22.52 -8.65 4.03
C LYS A 58 23.55 -7.51 3.98
N GLN A 59 24.43 -7.50 2.98
CA GLN A 59 25.50 -6.52 2.80
C GLN A 59 25.51 -6.03 1.36
N GLY A 60 25.24 -4.74 1.16
CA GLY A 60 25.35 -4.03 -0.11
C GLY A 60 24.01 -3.64 -0.74
N VAL A 61 24.11 -2.88 -1.83
CA VAL A 61 22.97 -2.46 -2.67
C VAL A 61 22.34 -3.70 -3.32
N GLU A 62 21.03 -3.86 -3.14
CA GLU A 62 20.29 -4.99 -3.68
C GLU A 62 20.35 -5.00 -5.22
N PRO A 63 20.76 -6.11 -5.85
CA PRO A 63 20.77 -6.19 -7.30
C PRO A 63 19.35 -6.07 -7.90
N PRO A 64 19.16 -5.34 -9.02
CA PRO A 64 17.83 -5.13 -9.62
C PRO A 64 17.05 -6.43 -9.96
N HIS A 65 17.76 -7.53 -10.23
CA HIS A 65 17.13 -8.81 -10.56
C HIS A 65 16.37 -9.45 -9.39
N VAL A 66 16.78 -9.17 -8.15
CA VAL A 66 16.14 -9.71 -6.95
C VAL A 66 14.68 -9.25 -6.86
N GLN A 67 14.42 -7.98 -7.18
CA GLN A 67 13.07 -7.42 -7.23
C GLN A 67 12.20 -8.10 -8.30
N HIS A 68 12.78 -8.49 -9.43
CA HIS A 68 12.05 -9.19 -10.49
C HIS A 68 11.60 -10.59 -10.04
N PHE A 69 12.46 -11.34 -9.35
CA PHE A 69 12.10 -12.65 -8.78
C PHE A 69 11.03 -12.52 -7.69
N ARG A 70 11.16 -11.54 -6.79
CA ARG A 70 10.10 -11.22 -5.80
C ARG A 70 8.77 -10.93 -6.47
N ARG A 71 8.77 -10.15 -7.55
CA ARG A 71 7.56 -9.80 -8.29
C ARG A 71 6.90 -11.01 -8.94
N VAL A 72 7.68 -11.92 -9.54
CA VAL A 72 7.13 -13.18 -10.09
C VAL A 72 6.47 -14.01 -8.98
N ARG A 73 7.18 -14.26 -7.88
CA ARG A 73 6.64 -14.99 -6.73
C ARG A 73 5.35 -14.34 -6.21
N HIS A 74 5.35 -13.02 -6.07
CA HIS A 74 4.20 -12.25 -5.61
C HIS A 74 2.99 -12.41 -6.55
N MET A 75 3.18 -12.31 -7.87
CA MET A 75 2.09 -12.48 -8.85
C MET A 75 1.50 -13.89 -8.82
N ILE A 76 2.35 -14.92 -8.76
CA ILE A 76 1.90 -16.32 -8.65
C ILE A 76 1.09 -16.50 -7.37
N GLY A 77 1.59 -16.01 -6.24
CA GLY A 77 0.89 -16.05 -4.96
C GLY A 77 -0.49 -15.38 -5.02
N ARG A 78 -0.59 -14.23 -5.69
CA ARG A 78 -1.86 -13.51 -5.88
C ARG A 78 -2.87 -14.26 -6.73
N LEU A 79 -2.45 -14.83 -7.87
CA LEU A 79 -3.33 -15.64 -8.71
C LEU A 79 -3.82 -16.88 -7.96
N ALA A 80 -2.88 -17.57 -7.29
CA ALA A 80 -3.16 -18.75 -6.50
C ALA A 80 -4.07 -18.48 -5.28
N ALA A 81 -4.12 -17.25 -4.79
CA ALA A 81 -4.96 -16.87 -3.65
C ALA A 81 -6.46 -17.02 -3.96
N HIS A 82 -6.88 -16.82 -5.21
CA HIS A 82 -8.28 -16.97 -5.61
C HIS A 82 -8.76 -18.42 -5.45
N THR A 83 -8.02 -19.39 -5.99
CA THR A 83 -8.33 -20.81 -5.84
C THR A 83 -8.25 -21.24 -4.37
N ARG A 84 -7.22 -20.79 -3.65
CA ARG A 84 -7.06 -21.11 -2.22
C ARG A 84 -8.21 -20.59 -1.36
N ALA A 85 -8.71 -19.39 -1.62
CA ALA A 85 -9.81 -18.82 -0.85
C ALA A 85 -11.09 -19.65 -1.01
N VAL A 86 -11.37 -20.15 -2.23
CA VAL A 86 -12.53 -21.00 -2.51
C VAL A 86 -12.38 -22.37 -1.86
N GLU A 87 -11.22 -23.01 -1.99
CA GLU A 87 -10.96 -24.30 -1.34
C GLU A 87 -11.07 -24.21 0.18
N GLN A 88 -10.46 -23.19 0.79
CA GLN A 88 -10.55 -22.94 2.22
C GLN A 88 -12.00 -22.72 2.66
N LEU A 89 -12.80 -21.96 1.91
CA LEU A 89 -14.21 -21.75 2.21
C LEU A 89 -15.01 -23.06 2.17
N ILE A 90 -14.71 -23.95 1.22
CA ILE A 90 -15.36 -25.28 1.12
C ILE A 90 -14.95 -26.16 2.30
N GLU A 91 -13.67 -26.20 2.65
CA GLU A 91 -13.16 -26.95 3.79
C GLU A 91 -13.77 -26.47 5.11
N ASP A 92 -13.85 -25.16 5.30
CA ASP A 92 -14.38 -24.53 6.51
C ASP A 92 -15.92 -24.51 6.55
N SER A 93 -16.59 -24.81 5.42
CA SER A 93 -18.05 -24.67 5.29
C SER A 93 -18.83 -25.43 6.36
N SER A 94 -18.35 -26.63 6.73
CA SER A 94 -18.97 -27.47 7.78
C SER A 94 -18.93 -26.82 9.16
N SER A 95 -17.88 -26.05 9.46
CA SER A 95 -17.73 -25.32 10.72
C SER A 95 -18.43 -23.95 10.67
N ALA A 96 -18.68 -23.43 9.47
CA ALA A 96 -19.31 -22.14 9.22
C ALA A 96 -20.80 -22.22 8.85
N CYS A 97 -21.44 -23.41 8.86
CA CYS A 97 -22.83 -23.59 8.42
C CYS A 97 -23.80 -22.57 9.04
N THR A 98 -23.69 -22.32 10.35
CA THR A 98 -24.57 -21.33 11.02
C THR A 98 -24.41 -19.92 10.45
N LEU A 99 -23.19 -19.51 10.06
CA LEU A 99 -22.93 -18.22 9.43
C LEU A 99 -23.53 -18.16 8.01
N LEU A 100 -23.42 -19.26 7.26
CA LEU A 100 -23.90 -19.34 5.88
C LEU A 100 -25.44 -19.43 5.79
N ASP A 101 -26.08 -20.06 6.78
CA ASP A 101 -27.54 -20.28 6.79
C ASP A 101 -28.33 -19.16 7.48
N SER A 102 -27.76 -18.52 8.50
CA SER A 102 -28.50 -17.58 9.37
C SER A 102 -28.47 -16.13 8.91
N PHE A 103 -27.61 -15.78 7.96
CA PHE A 103 -27.40 -14.40 7.54
C PHE A 103 -27.65 -14.22 6.05
N ARG A 104 -28.28 -13.10 5.70
CA ARG A 104 -28.47 -12.67 4.33
C ARG A 104 -27.35 -11.72 3.93
N VAL A 105 -26.73 -11.98 2.78
CA VAL A 105 -25.80 -11.04 2.17
C VAL A 105 -26.59 -9.95 1.46
N GLU A 106 -26.29 -8.69 1.77
CA GLU A 106 -26.87 -7.52 1.13
C GLU A 106 -25.79 -6.61 0.56
N THR A 107 -26.06 -6.05 -0.62
CA THR A 107 -25.19 -5.07 -1.26
C THR A 107 -25.49 -3.68 -0.74
N VAL A 108 -24.45 -2.95 -0.33
CA VAL A 108 -24.55 -1.53 -0.03
C VAL A 108 -24.07 -0.75 -1.26
N GLU A 109 -24.94 0.10 -1.79
CA GLU A 109 -24.60 0.98 -2.90
C GLU A 109 -23.47 1.94 -2.51
N ARG A 110 -22.50 2.08 -3.41
CA ARG A 110 -21.38 2.98 -3.19
C ARG A 110 -21.88 4.42 -3.30
N PRO A 111 -21.81 5.22 -2.22
CA PRO A 111 -22.19 6.62 -2.31
C PRO A 111 -21.23 7.40 -3.20
N PRO A 112 -21.70 8.49 -3.84
CA PRO A 112 -20.82 9.39 -4.57
C PRO A 112 -19.76 9.97 -3.63
N SER A 113 -18.54 10.11 -4.14
CA SER A 113 -17.48 10.80 -3.42
C SER A 113 -17.59 12.31 -3.65
N ALA A 114 -17.27 13.09 -2.62
CA ALA A 114 -17.04 14.53 -2.76
C ALA A 114 -15.96 14.78 -3.82
N PRO A 115 -16.09 15.85 -4.63
CA PRO A 115 -15.13 16.17 -5.67
C PRO A 115 -13.78 16.58 -5.08
N VAL A 116 -12.71 16.30 -5.83
CA VAL A 116 -11.36 16.79 -5.50
C VAL A 116 -11.33 18.30 -5.77
N PRO A 117 -10.84 19.13 -4.82
CA PRO A 117 -10.66 20.55 -5.09
C PRO A 117 -9.60 20.77 -6.16
N SER A 118 -9.81 21.76 -7.04
CA SER A 118 -8.77 22.17 -7.99
C SER A 118 -7.54 22.69 -7.27
N ALA A 119 -6.36 22.50 -7.88
CA ALA A 119 -5.15 23.18 -7.42
C ALA A 119 -5.37 24.70 -7.44
N ASP A 120 -5.04 25.34 -6.32
CA ASP A 120 -5.09 26.78 -6.15
C ASP A 120 -3.68 27.39 -6.07
N SER A 121 -3.60 28.71 -5.90
CA SER A 121 -2.32 29.42 -5.71
C SER A 121 -1.56 29.01 -4.44
N HIS A 122 -2.18 28.23 -3.54
CA HIS A 122 -1.59 27.71 -2.31
C HIS A 122 -1.19 26.23 -2.43
N THR A 123 -1.36 25.63 -3.61
CA THR A 123 -0.91 24.27 -3.94
C THR A 123 0.56 24.30 -4.38
N THR A 124 1.39 24.91 -3.53
CA THR A 124 2.85 25.02 -3.64
C THR A 124 3.48 24.40 -2.40
N LEU A 125 4.77 24.02 -2.43
CA LEU A 125 5.44 23.45 -1.26
C LEU A 125 5.39 24.39 -0.06
N ASN A 126 5.56 25.69 -0.31
CA ASN A 126 5.40 26.74 0.70
C ASN A 126 3.97 26.77 1.28
N GLY A 127 2.95 26.81 0.43
CA GLY A 127 1.55 26.84 0.87
C GLY A 127 1.08 25.55 1.55
N ILE A 128 1.61 24.40 1.13
CA ILE A 128 1.38 23.11 1.76
C ILE A 128 2.04 23.07 3.14
N LEU A 129 3.33 23.46 3.24
CA LEU A 129 4.06 23.44 4.50
C LEU A 129 3.43 24.38 5.55
N ARG A 130 2.96 25.57 5.15
CA ARG A 130 2.21 26.48 6.04
C ARG A 130 0.92 25.88 6.57
N ARG A 131 0.30 24.96 5.81
CA ARG A 131 -0.92 24.24 6.24
C ARG A 131 -0.61 23.00 7.06
N LEU A 132 0.61 22.46 6.97
CA LEU A 132 1.06 21.29 7.71
C LEU A 132 1.54 21.68 9.12
N LEU A 133 2.34 22.75 9.22
CA LEU A 133 2.94 23.18 10.47
C LEU A 133 2.07 24.21 11.22
N PRO A 134 2.18 24.27 12.57
CA PRO A 134 1.65 25.38 13.35
C PRO A 134 2.17 26.75 12.88
N ALA A 135 1.41 27.80 13.18
CA ALA A 135 1.85 29.16 12.93
C ALA A 135 3.14 29.48 13.72
N ASN A 136 4.11 30.11 13.05
CA ASN A 136 5.42 30.47 13.60
C ASN A 136 6.26 29.27 14.09
N ASP A 137 6.09 28.09 13.50
CA ASP A 137 6.96 26.95 13.77
C ASP A 137 8.41 27.27 13.36
N THR A 138 9.34 27.13 14.30
CA THR A 138 10.77 27.45 14.10
C THR A 138 11.45 26.54 13.07
N ARG A 139 10.84 25.40 12.75
CA ARG A 139 11.37 24.42 11.78
C ARG A 139 10.92 24.71 10.36
N TYR A 140 10.07 25.72 10.16
CA TYR A 140 9.48 26.03 8.87
C TYR A 140 10.55 26.30 7.80
N ASP A 141 11.52 27.17 8.09
CA ASP A 141 12.56 27.53 7.12
C ASP A 141 13.48 26.34 6.80
N ASP A 142 13.82 25.54 7.81
CA ASP A 142 14.61 24.32 7.66
C ASP A 142 13.91 23.28 6.76
N PHE A 143 12.63 23.01 7.02
CA PHE A 143 11.84 22.07 6.22
C PHE A 143 11.60 22.60 4.80
N LEU A 144 11.37 23.90 4.65
CA LEU A 144 11.21 24.49 3.34
C LEU A 144 12.50 24.37 2.52
N GLY A 145 13.65 24.66 3.11
CA GLY A 145 14.95 24.50 2.44
C GLY A 145 15.20 23.07 1.98
N PHE A 146 14.93 22.08 2.83
CA PHE A 146 15.03 20.66 2.49
C PHE A 146 14.08 20.26 1.36
N LEU A 147 12.80 20.62 1.46
CA LEU A 147 11.79 20.29 0.45
C LEU A 147 12.07 20.99 -0.88
N SER A 148 12.61 22.21 -0.88
CA SER A 148 13.02 22.91 -2.10
C SER A 148 14.21 22.21 -2.78
N ALA A 149 15.22 21.77 -2.02
CA ALA A 149 16.34 21.01 -2.58
C ALA A 149 15.86 19.67 -3.18
N LEU A 150 14.90 19.01 -2.53
CA LEU A 150 14.26 17.80 -3.06
C LEU A 150 13.47 18.11 -4.34
N ASP A 151 12.73 19.22 -4.37
CA ASP A 151 11.94 19.65 -5.52
C ASP A 151 12.79 19.90 -6.77
N GLU A 152 13.97 20.51 -6.62
CA GLU A 152 14.91 20.71 -7.73
C GLU A 152 15.34 19.39 -8.39
N GLN A 153 15.39 18.30 -7.62
CA GLN A 153 15.80 16.99 -8.10
C GLN A 153 14.65 16.19 -8.73
N VAL A 154 13.45 16.26 -8.13
CA VAL A 154 12.34 15.37 -8.52
C VAL A 154 11.11 16.08 -9.08
N GLY A 155 11.05 17.40 -9.08
CA GLY A 155 9.88 18.18 -9.49
C GLY A 155 8.63 17.81 -8.67
N LEU A 156 8.77 17.73 -7.36
CA LEU A 156 7.73 17.34 -6.41
C LEU A 156 6.50 18.26 -6.50
N GLU A 157 6.68 19.57 -6.51
CA GLU A 157 5.59 20.56 -6.58
C GLU A 157 4.79 20.38 -7.87
N LEU A 158 5.49 20.27 -9.00
CA LEU A 158 4.86 20.04 -10.31
C LEU A 158 4.09 18.72 -10.32
N LYS A 159 4.66 17.64 -9.77
CA LYS A 159 3.99 16.34 -9.65
C LYS A 159 2.74 16.42 -8.77
N ILE A 160 2.79 17.14 -7.65
CA ILE A 160 1.63 17.34 -6.77
C ILE A 160 0.55 18.10 -7.55
N ARG A 161 0.88 19.25 -8.12
CA ARG A 161 -0.07 20.08 -8.88
C ARG A 161 -0.68 19.31 -10.04
N ASP A 162 0.14 18.55 -10.77
CA ASP A 162 -0.30 17.71 -11.87
C ASP A 162 -1.37 16.72 -11.43
N LYS A 163 -1.23 16.07 -10.26
CA LYS A 163 -2.27 15.16 -9.75
C LYS A 163 -3.62 15.83 -9.51
N PHE A 164 -3.65 17.13 -9.19
CA PHE A 164 -4.88 17.90 -8.95
C PHE A 164 -5.54 18.44 -10.23
N GLU A 165 -4.98 18.16 -11.41
CA GLU A 165 -5.64 18.50 -12.67
C GLU A 165 -6.98 17.75 -12.82
N PRO A 166 -8.01 18.38 -13.43
CA PRO A 166 -9.33 17.79 -13.57
C PRO A 166 -9.30 16.38 -14.16
N GLY A 167 -9.90 15.43 -13.45
CA GLY A 167 -10.05 14.04 -13.91
C GLY A 167 -8.88 13.10 -13.63
N LYS A 168 -7.74 13.60 -13.10
CA LYS A 168 -6.60 12.74 -12.75
C LYS A 168 -6.79 11.99 -11.45
N ILE A 169 -7.26 12.65 -10.40
CA ILE A 169 -7.72 11.97 -9.19
C ILE A 169 -9.22 11.69 -9.33
N LYS A 170 -9.57 10.41 -9.26
CA LYS A 170 -10.96 9.94 -9.17
C LYS A 170 -11.17 9.41 -7.75
N PRO A 171 -11.69 10.23 -6.83
CA PRO A 171 -11.82 9.82 -5.44
C PRO A 171 -12.93 8.78 -5.30
N SER A 172 -12.73 7.81 -4.42
CA SER A 172 -13.69 6.75 -4.13
C SER A 172 -13.87 6.61 -2.63
N VAL A 173 -15.12 6.42 -2.20
CA VAL A 173 -15.41 6.12 -0.81
C VAL A 173 -15.02 4.68 -0.54
N HIS A 174 -14.08 4.45 0.37
CA HIS A 174 -13.63 3.12 0.77
C HIS A 174 -14.75 2.33 1.48
N ALA A 175 -14.74 1.00 1.37
CA ALA A 175 -15.80 0.12 1.88
C ALA A 175 -16.06 0.31 3.38
N GLU A 176 -15.01 0.52 4.17
CA GLU A 176 -15.06 0.81 5.60
C GLU A 176 -16.01 1.98 5.87
N VAL A 177 -15.80 3.10 5.17
CA VAL A 177 -16.60 4.33 5.31
C VAL A 177 -18.02 4.12 4.78
N GLN A 178 -18.19 3.35 3.70
CA GLN A 178 -19.52 3.03 3.16
C GLN A 178 -20.40 2.31 4.19
N ILE A 179 -19.88 1.24 4.81
CA ILE A 179 -20.62 0.45 5.81
C ILE A 179 -20.87 1.29 7.07
N LEU A 180 -19.88 2.07 7.51
CA LEU A 180 -20.03 2.98 8.65
C LEU A 180 -21.20 3.95 8.45
N HIS A 181 -21.26 4.63 7.30
CA HIS A 181 -22.36 5.54 6.98
C HIS A 181 -23.69 4.81 6.83
N HIS A 182 -23.71 3.65 6.18
CA HIS A 182 -24.91 2.84 6.03
C HIS A 182 -25.55 2.51 7.38
N PHE A 183 -24.75 2.06 8.34
CA PHE A 183 -25.23 1.75 9.69
C PHE A 183 -25.65 3.01 10.46
N TYR A 184 -24.84 4.07 10.40
CA TYR A 184 -25.08 5.27 11.19
C TYR A 184 -26.30 6.07 10.71
N GLU A 185 -26.41 6.32 9.40
CA GLU A 185 -27.49 7.13 8.83
C GLU A 185 -28.85 6.43 8.91
N ARG A 186 -28.87 5.11 8.72
CA ARG A 186 -30.09 4.28 8.81
C ARG A 186 -30.41 3.82 10.23
N ARG A 187 -29.56 4.15 11.21
CA ARG A 187 -29.69 3.73 12.62
C ARG A 187 -29.84 2.22 12.78
N LEU A 188 -29.05 1.46 12.03
CA LEU A 188 -29.06 0.01 12.11
C LEU A 188 -28.46 -0.46 13.44
N LYS A 189 -28.91 -1.62 13.91
CA LYS A 189 -28.40 -2.26 15.11
C LYS A 189 -27.30 -3.24 14.73
N PHE A 190 -26.22 -3.21 15.49
CA PHE A 190 -25.17 -4.20 15.38
C PHE A 190 -25.58 -5.52 16.02
N ALA A 191 -25.13 -6.63 15.43
CA ALA A 191 -25.32 -7.96 16.01
C ALA A 191 -24.63 -8.03 17.38
N ALA A 192 -25.27 -8.69 18.34
CA ALA A 192 -24.76 -8.85 19.71
C ALA A 192 -24.33 -7.53 20.42
N GLN A 193 -24.81 -6.36 19.97
CA GLN A 193 -24.34 -5.03 20.43
C GLN A 193 -22.85 -4.76 20.18
N ASP A 194 -22.21 -5.55 19.31
CA ASP A 194 -20.80 -5.39 18.98
C ASP A 194 -20.65 -4.48 17.76
N ARG A 195 -20.12 -3.26 17.98
CA ARG A 195 -19.98 -2.24 16.94
C ARG A 195 -18.75 -2.45 16.07
N TYR A 196 -18.45 -3.70 15.76
CA TYR A 196 -17.36 -4.09 14.90
C TYR A 196 -17.80 -4.05 13.43
N ILE A 197 -16.91 -3.51 12.58
CA ILE A 197 -17.08 -3.53 11.12
C ILE A 197 -15.86 -4.26 10.57
N ALA A 198 -16.05 -5.51 10.18
CA ALA A 198 -15.01 -6.30 9.52
C ALA A 198 -14.87 -5.86 8.05
N CYS A 199 -13.64 -5.83 7.55
CA CYS A 199 -13.34 -5.61 6.14
C CYS A 199 -12.34 -6.68 5.67
N SER A 200 -12.34 -6.97 4.37
CA SER A 200 -11.47 -8.01 3.78
C SER A 200 -9.98 -7.65 3.77
N LYS A 201 -9.66 -6.38 4.06
CA LYS A 201 -8.30 -5.85 4.23
C LYS A 201 -8.29 -4.97 5.48
N PHE A 202 -7.12 -4.81 6.08
CA PHE A 202 -6.90 -3.76 7.08
C PHE A 202 -7.25 -2.39 6.51
N ALA A 203 -7.65 -1.49 7.38
CA ALA A 203 -8.02 -0.14 7.00
C ALA A 203 -6.80 0.67 6.55
N CYS A 204 -7.03 1.59 5.62
CA CYS A 204 -6.06 2.64 5.36
C CYS A 204 -6.04 3.66 6.51
N ILE A 205 -4.98 4.46 6.57
CA ILE A 205 -4.82 5.45 7.64
C ILE A 205 -5.97 6.47 7.69
N CYS A 206 -6.49 6.86 6.51
CA CYS A 206 -7.64 7.76 6.42
C CYS A 206 -8.92 7.10 6.95
N CYS A 207 -9.21 5.84 6.60
CA CYS A 207 -10.36 5.11 7.13
C CYS A 207 -10.27 4.93 8.65
N ALA A 208 -9.10 4.49 9.16
CA ALA A 208 -8.90 4.28 10.58
C ALA A 208 -9.04 5.59 11.39
N SER A 209 -8.48 6.69 10.89
CA SER A 209 -8.65 8.02 11.49
C SER A 209 -10.10 8.49 11.42
N TYR A 210 -10.77 8.29 10.28
CA TYR A 210 -12.18 8.65 10.12
C TYR A 210 -13.06 7.92 11.14
N PHE A 211 -12.87 6.61 11.31
CA PHE A 211 -13.60 5.80 12.30
C PHE A 211 -13.42 6.32 13.73
N ARG A 212 -12.20 6.69 14.10
CA ARG A 212 -11.86 7.21 15.43
C ARG A 212 -12.63 8.49 15.76
N HIS A 213 -12.79 9.37 14.78
CA HIS A 213 -13.42 10.68 14.96
C HIS A 213 -14.93 10.67 14.66
N HIS A 214 -15.45 9.58 14.09
CA HIS A 214 -16.85 9.49 13.69
C HIS A 214 -17.81 9.31 14.89
N PRO A 215 -18.97 10.01 14.92
CA PRO A 215 -19.92 9.97 16.04
C PRO A 215 -20.56 8.60 16.31
N ALA A 216 -20.51 7.67 15.34
CA ALA A 216 -21.04 6.31 15.52
C ALA A 216 -20.32 5.53 16.64
N ARG A 217 -19.08 5.89 16.98
CA ARG A 217 -18.24 5.23 17.99
C ARG A 217 -18.22 3.71 17.79
N VAL A 218 -17.87 3.31 16.57
CA VAL A 218 -17.60 1.91 16.21
C VAL A 218 -16.25 1.48 16.78
N GLN A 219 -16.00 0.17 16.84
CA GLN A 219 -14.69 -0.34 17.24
C GLN A 219 -13.61 0.14 16.29
N ALA A 220 -12.41 0.39 16.82
CA ALA A 220 -11.26 0.75 16.02
C ALA A 220 -10.93 -0.36 15.01
N LEU A 221 -10.58 0.03 13.80
CA LEU A 221 -10.11 -0.88 12.77
C LEU A 221 -8.60 -1.12 12.92
N ASP A 222 -8.18 -2.34 12.63
CA ASP A 222 -6.78 -2.62 12.34
C ASP A 222 -6.35 -1.87 11.08
N CYS A 223 -5.13 -1.33 11.08
CA CYS A 223 -4.66 -0.39 10.06
C CYS A 223 -3.28 -0.81 9.53
N HIS A 224 -3.15 -0.92 8.20
CA HIS A 224 -1.88 -1.25 7.53
C HIS A 224 -0.99 -0.01 7.28
N GLN A 225 -1.35 1.15 7.84
CA GLN A 225 -0.59 2.41 7.77
C GLN A 225 -0.31 2.99 6.36
N LYS A 226 -1.01 2.52 5.32
CA LYS A 226 -0.85 3.08 3.95
C LYS A 226 -1.88 4.17 3.67
N THR A 227 -1.48 5.12 2.85
CA THR A 227 -2.30 6.23 2.36
C THR A 227 -2.74 5.97 0.92
N TYR A 228 -4.02 6.24 0.60
CA TYR A 228 -4.52 6.16 -0.77
C TYR A 228 -4.88 7.56 -1.26
N THR A 229 -4.25 8.00 -2.36
CA THR A 229 -4.50 9.32 -2.98
C THR A 229 -5.91 9.47 -3.53
N LYS A 230 -6.55 8.34 -3.87
CA LYS A 230 -7.94 8.25 -4.30
C LYS A 230 -8.94 8.14 -3.15
N TRP A 231 -8.50 8.20 -1.89
CA TRP A 231 -9.42 8.13 -0.76
C TRP A 231 -10.41 9.31 -0.82
N GLY A 232 -11.69 8.99 -0.84
CA GLY A 232 -12.80 9.92 -0.92
C GLY A 232 -13.73 9.84 0.28
N ILE A 233 -14.49 10.90 0.48
CA ILE A 233 -15.56 10.98 1.48
C ILE A 233 -16.92 11.01 0.81
N VAL A 234 -17.94 10.56 1.53
CA VAL A 234 -19.33 10.63 1.08
C VAL A 234 -19.70 12.09 0.78
N ASP A 235 -20.13 12.34 -0.46
CA ASP A 235 -20.55 13.66 -0.92
C ASP A 235 -21.74 14.20 -0.13
N LEU A 236 -21.80 15.53 -0.02
CA LEU A 236 -22.94 16.25 0.51
C LEU A 236 -23.48 17.17 -0.59
N PRO A 237 -24.51 16.75 -1.35
CA PRO A 237 -24.99 17.53 -2.50
C PRO A 237 -25.45 18.95 -2.15
N LEU A 238 -25.95 19.15 -0.92
CA LEU A 238 -26.37 20.46 -0.42
C LEU A 238 -25.21 21.28 0.18
N GLY A 239 -24.00 20.71 0.25
CA GLY A 239 -22.80 21.31 0.78
C GLY A 239 -23.02 21.91 2.17
N ALA A 240 -22.69 23.19 2.32
CA ALA A 240 -22.83 23.92 3.58
C ALA A 240 -24.28 24.06 4.09
N LYS A 241 -25.29 23.80 3.25
CA LYS A 241 -26.70 23.80 3.65
C LYS A 241 -27.14 22.47 4.24
N ASP A 242 -26.33 21.42 4.13
CA ASP A 242 -26.63 20.12 4.72
C ASP A 242 -26.50 20.18 6.25
N SER A 243 -27.48 19.61 6.97
CA SER A 243 -27.44 19.51 8.43
C SER A 243 -26.20 18.79 8.97
N GLN A 244 -25.62 17.88 8.19
CA GLN A 244 -24.43 17.11 8.56
C GLN A 244 -23.12 17.84 8.24
N TRP A 245 -23.16 18.98 7.53
CA TRP A 245 -21.97 19.70 7.07
C TRP A 245 -20.99 20.01 8.20
N LEU A 246 -21.48 20.58 9.30
CA LEU A 246 -20.62 20.94 10.45
C LEU A 246 -19.97 19.71 11.08
N SER A 247 -20.74 18.62 11.23
CA SER A 247 -20.23 17.36 11.77
C SER A 247 -19.17 16.75 10.85
N ARG A 248 -19.42 16.68 9.54
CA ARG A 248 -18.47 16.12 8.57
C ARG A 248 -17.21 16.96 8.45
N ARG A 249 -17.35 18.28 8.40
CA ARG A 249 -16.23 19.22 8.41
C ARG A 249 -15.35 19.04 9.64
N LYS A 250 -15.97 18.83 10.82
CA LYS A 250 -15.22 18.55 12.04
C LYS A 250 -14.40 17.26 11.92
N ILE A 251 -15.04 16.15 11.55
CA ILE A 251 -14.37 14.85 11.37
C ILE A 251 -13.20 14.98 10.38
N LEU A 252 -13.40 15.67 9.26
CA LEU A 252 -12.35 15.90 8.27
C LEU A 252 -11.19 16.71 8.81
N ASN A 253 -11.44 17.75 9.60
CA ASN A 253 -10.37 18.52 10.22
C ASN A 253 -9.57 17.67 11.22
N ASP A 254 -10.26 16.78 11.96
CA ASP A 254 -9.62 15.86 12.89
C ASP A 254 -8.77 14.81 12.13
N VAL A 255 -9.28 14.26 11.01
CA VAL A 255 -8.51 13.39 10.10
C VAL A 255 -7.30 14.10 9.51
N ILE A 256 -7.47 15.35 9.04
CA ILE A 256 -6.36 16.17 8.53
C ILE A 256 -5.32 16.40 9.63
N SER A 257 -5.74 16.59 10.88
CA SER A 257 -4.83 16.73 12.01
C SER A 257 -3.99 15.47 12.24
N ASP A 258 -4.60 14.29 12.19
CA ASP A 258 -3.88 13.01 12.31
C ASP A 258 -2.88 12.84 11.15
N LEU A 259 -3.30 13.12 9.91
CA LEU A 259 -2.43 13.00 8.73
C LEU A 259 -1.27 14.01 8.76
N ARG A 260 -1.48 15.22 9.29
CA ARG A 260 -0.42 16.21 9.47
C ARG A 260 0.71 15.67 10.34
N ALA A 261 0.38 14.98 11.45
CA ALA A 261 1.39 14.39 12.33
C ALA A 261 2.22 13.34 11.57
N VAL A 262 1.57 12.47 10.80
CA VAL A 262 2.24 11.43 10.00
C VAL A 262 3.17 12.04 8.95
N VAL A 263 2.69 13.05 8.21
CA VAL A 263 3.50 13.74 7.19
C VAL A 263 4.66 14.49 7.82
N HIS A 264 4.43 15.11 8.97
CA HIS A 264 5.45 15.78 9.75
C HIS A 264 6.57 14.82 10.19
N ASP A 265 6.20 13.67 10.74
CA ASP A 265 7.15 12.67 11.21
C ASP A 265 7.98 12.16 10.04
N ARG A 266 7.33 11.93 8.89
CA ARG A 266 8.03 11.52 7.68
C ARG A 266 9.01 12.56 7.14
N ILE A 267 8.63 13.84 7.12
CA ILE A 267 9.56 14.93 6.73
C ILE A 267 10.73 14.98 7.72
N SER A 268 10.46 14.84 9.02
CA SER A 268 11.47 14.89 10.07
C SER A 268 12.48 13.75 9.96
N GLU A 269 12.02 12.53 9.68
CA GLU A 269 12.87 11.36 9.43
C GLU A 269 13.78 11.58 8.22
N LEU A 270 13.20 11.96 7.07
CA LEU A 270 13.95 12.18 5.83
C LEU A 270 14.99 13.29 5.99
N HIS A 271 14.60 14.37 6.65
CA HIS A 271 15.48 15.49 6.92
C HIS A 271 16.62 15.12 7.88
N SER A 272 16.34 14.31 8.91
CA SER A 272 17.36 13.86 9.88
C SER A 272 18.36 12.89 9.23
N SER A 273 17.89 11.95 8.42
CA SER A 273 18.76 11.05 7.65
C SER A 273 19.66 11.82 6.69
N SER A 274 19.14 12.86 6.03
CA SER A 274 19.94 13.73 5.17
C SER A 274 21.03 14.52 5.92
N ARG A 275 20.86 14.80 7.22
CA ARG A 275 21.85 15.52 8.05
C ARG A 275 22.87 14.57 8.72
N SER A 276 22.56 13.28 8.84
CA SER A 276 23.37 12.32 9.60
C SER A 276 24.55 11.69 8.83
N HIS A 277 24.92 12.21 7.66
CA HIS A 277 26.10 11.75 6.92
C HIS A 277 27.24 12.77 6.99
N PRO A 278 28.19 12.64 7.95
CA PRO A 278 29.56 13.03 7.68
C PRO A 278 30.14 12.06 6.66
N ASP A 279 30.53 12.57 5.49
CA ASP A 279 31.23 11.83 4.43
C ASP A 279 32.45 11.11 5.02
N SER A 280 32.31 9.80 5.27
CA SER A 280 33.39 8.96 5.78
C SER A 280 34.27 8.46 4.64
N LEU A 281 34.71 9.39 3.78
CA LEU A 281 35.84 9.21 2.86
C LEU A 281 37.10 9.92 3.40
N THR A 282 37.30 9.90 4.71
CA THR A 282 38.66 10.03 5.28
C THR A 282 39.22 8.63 5.44
N ALA A 283 39.85 8.15 4.38
CA ALA A 283 40.66 6.94 4.39
C ALA A 283 41.82 7.07 5.39
N ILE A 284 41.60 6.62 6.63
CA ILE A 284 42.68 6.23 7.53
C ILE A 284 42.52 4.72 7.76
N THR A 285 43.23 3.97 6.93
CA THR A 285 43.38 2.53 7.04
C THR A 285 44.14 2.21 8.33
N THR A 286 43.56 1.41 9.23
CA THR A 286 44.35 0.60 10.16
C THR A 286 43.91 -0.86 10.07
N SER A 287 44.92 -1.67 9.83
CA SER A 287 44.91 -3.07 9.44
C SER A 287 44.59 -4.04 10.57
N SER A 288 43.95 -5.16 10.21
CA SER A 288 44.11 -6.50 10.79
C SER A 288 43.49 -6.79 12.17
N MET A 289 42.56 -7.75 12.26
CA MET A 289 42.88 -9.17 12.53
C MET A 289 41.60 -10.03 12.66
N MET A 290 41.79 -11.30 12.34
CA MET A 290 40.84 -12.41 12.23
C MET A 290 40.09 -12.78 13.52
N ARG A 291 38.92 -13.42 13.37
CA ARG A 291 38.64 -14.76 13.94
C ARG A 291 37.29 -15.32 13.48
N ASP A 292 37.36 -16.58 13.07
CA ASP A 292 36.26 -17.51 12.84
C ASP A 292 35.52 -17.85 14.15
N ASP A 293 34.26 -18.27 14.06
CA ASP A 293 33.82 -19.58 14.56
C ASP A 293 32.34 -19.88 14.23
N GLU A 294 32.11 -21.16 13.99
CA GLU A 294 30.96 -21.88 13.43
C GLU A 294 30.12 -22.53 14.55
N TYR A 295 28.77 -22.51 14.48
CA TYR A 295 27.92 -23.59 15.03
C TYR A 295 26.45 -23.57 14.53
N SER A 296 25.84 -24.75 14.65
CA SER A 296 24.77 -25.37 13.86
C SER A 296 23.33 -25.33 14.45
N GLU A 297 22.37 -25.66 13.57
CA GLU A 297 21.11 -26.45 13.75
C GLU A 297 19.76 -25.82 14.17
N ASP A 298 18.86 -25.79 13.17
CA ASP A 298 17.52 -26.42 13.04
C ASP A 298 16.22 -25.97 13.76
N THR A 299 15.25 -25.70 12.87
CA THR A 299 13.78 -25.96 12.92
C THR A 299 12.85 -25.14 13.82
N ALA A 300 11.94 -24.38 13.19
CA ALA A 300 10.48 -24.53 13.32
C ALA A 300 9.73 -23.57 12.38
N ASP A 301 8.97 -24.16 11.45
CA ASP A 301 8.01 -23.49 10.57
C ASP A 301 6.86 -22.85 11.36
N ALA A 302 6.69 -21.54 11.19
CA ALA A 302 5.43 -20.82 11.38
C ALA A 302 5.50 -19.56 10.51
N TYR A 303 4.95 -19.61 9.30
CA TYR A 303 4.81 -18.44 8.45
C TYR A 303 3.70 -17.54 9.00
N SER A 304 4.07 -16.68 9.95
CA SER A 304 3.38 -15.43 10.19
C SER A 304 3.78 -14.44 9.09
N ASP A 305 2.83 -14.01 8.27
CA ASP A 305 2.95 -12.80 7.46
C ASP A 305 3.08 -11.62 8.43
N VAL A 306 4.32 -11.29 8.77
CA VAL A 306 4.67 -10.04 9.45
C VAL A 306 5.44 -9.24 8.41
N ASP A 307 4.80 -8.18 7.91
CA ASP A 307 5.48 -7.09 7.20
C ASP A 307 6.44 -6.43 8.20
N ASP A 308 7.68 -6.93 8.27
CA ASP A 308 8.79 -6.28 8.98
C ASP A 308 9.52 -5.37 7.99
N ASP A 309 8.99 -4.16 7.82
CA ASP A 309 9.62 -3.08 7.05
C ASP A 309 10.43 -2.18 7.99
N SER A 310 11.41 -2.77 8.67
CA SER A 310 12.35 -2.03 9.50
C SER A 310 13.80 -2.26 9.07
N GLN A 311 14.21 -1.63 7.97
CA GLN A 311 15.62 -1.49 7.62
C GLN A 311 15.98 -0.02 7.37
N LYS A 312 16.97 0.46 8.13
CA LYS A 312 17.64 1.75 7.94
C LYS A 312 18.34 1.74 6.58
N THR A 313 17.97 2.64 5.69
CA THR A 313 18.53 2.74 4.33
C THR A 313 19.36 4.01 4.16
N ASP A 314 20.53 3.84 3.53
CA ASP A 314 21.47 4.91 3.16
C ASP A 314 20.86 5.84 2.10
N CYS A 315 21.13 7.14 2.23
CA CYS A 315 20.63 8.17 1.32
C CYS A 315 21.58 8.39 0.12
N THR A 316 21.24 7.81 -1.04
CA THR A 316 21.78 8.22 -2.35
C THR A 316 20.65 8.73 -3.26
N ALA A 317 21.00 9.39 -4.37
CA ALA A 317 20.06 9.91 -5.37
C ALA A 317 19.09 8.85 -5.92
N GLU A 318 19.42 7.56 -5.82
CA GLU A 318 18.56 6.44 -6.18
C GLU A 318 17.40 6.24 -5.18
N HIS A 319 17.61 6.51 -3.89
CA HIS A 319 16.57 6.44 -2.85
C HIS A 319 15.50 7.52 -3.03
N ILE A 320 15.88 8.68 -3.58
CA ILE A 320 14.95 9.77 -3.92
C ILE A 320 14.07 9.39 -5.13
N LEU A 321 14.63 8.65 -6.10
CA LEU A 321 13.87 8.06 -7.20
C LEU A 321 12.99 6.88 -6.73
N GLU A 322 13.46 6.09 -5.77
CA GLU A 322 12.71 4.99 -5.16
C GLU A 322 11.53 5.51 -4.30
N LEU A 323 11.71 6.60 -3.56
CA LEU A 323 10.62 7.33 -2.88
C LEU A 323 9.63 7.93 -3.90
N SER A 324 10.11 8.46 -5.03
CA SER A 324 9.23 8.89 -6.11
C SER A 324 8.45 7.72 -6.71
N ASN A 325 9.03 6.52 -6.77
CA ASN A 325 8.36 5.31 -7.27
C ASN A 325 7.40 4.69 -6.23
N LEU A 326 7.71 4.75 -4.94
CA LEU A 326 6.81 4.33 -3.85
C LEU A 326 5.56 5.23 -3.77
N VAL A 327 5.70 6.53 -4.03
CA VAL A 327 4.58 7.49 -4.13
C VAL A 327 3.76 7.32 -5.42
N LEU A 328 4.24 6.52 -6.38
CA LEU A 328 3.63 6.32 -7.71
C LEU A 328 3.24 4.86 -8.02
N SER A 329 3.59 3.87 -7.19
CA SER A 329 3.44 2.44 -7.51
C SER A 329 2.16 1.78 -6.98
N ASP A 330 1.42 2.43 -6.08
CA ASP A 330 0.15 1.88 -5.57
C ASP A 330 -1.04 2.00 -6.55
N ASP A 331 -0.85 2.63 -7.72
CA ASP A 331 -1.90 2.79 -8.73
C ASP A 331 -2.04 1.61 -9.71
N LEU A 332 -1.25 0.53 -9.58
CA LEU A 332 -1.28 -0.60 -10.51
C LEU A 332 -2.18 -1.79 -10.09
N ILE A 333 -2.97 -1.68 -9.02
CA ILE A 333 -3.78 -2.80 -8.52
C ILE A 333 -5.22 -2.40 -8.19
N ASP A 334 -5.92 -1.74 -9.13
CA ASP A 334 -7.39 -1.62 -9.05
C ASP A 334 -8.10 -1.79 -10.41
N ASN A 335 -7.40 -2.24 -11.45
CA ASN A 335 -8.03 -2.57 -12.74
C ASN A 335 -8.12 -4.09 -12.91
N VAL A 336 -9.05 -4.72 -12.19
CA VAL A 336 -9.69 -5.96 -12.63
C VAL A 336 -11.20 -5.81 -12.36
N GLU A 337 -11.92 -5.57 -13.46
CA GLU A 337 -13.34 -5.85 -13.72
C GLU A 337 -14.42 -5.07 -12.95
N ALA A 338 -15.00 -4.10 -13.68
CA ALA A 338 -16.45 -3.97 -13.81
C ALA A 338 -16.77 -3.93 -15.31
N GLU A 339 -16.89 -5.10 -15.96
CA GLU A 339 -17.52 -5.20 -17.28
C GLU A 339 -18.86 -5.95 -17.14
N SER A 340 -19.95 -5.28 -17.53
CA SER A 340 -20.94 -5.86 -18.45
C SER A 340 -22.02 -4.85 -18.84
N GLY A 341 -22.26 -4.76 -20.15
CA GLY A 341 -23.61 -4.67 -20.71
C GLY A 341 -24.22 -3.27 -20.85
N GLY A 342 -23.93 -2.60 -21.97
CA GLY A 342 -24.82 -1.58 -22.50
C GLY A 342 -26.12 -2.18 -23.03
N VAL A 343 -27.23 -1.47 -22.83
CA VAL A 343 -28.33 -1.33 -23.81
C VAL A 343 -28.84 0.10 -23.68
N GLY A 344 -28.85 0.83 -24.79
CA GLY A 344 -29.33 2.20 -24.84
C GLY A 344 -30.84 2.32 -24.67
N LEU A 345 -31.26 3.44 -24.10
CA LEU A 345 -32.13 4.45 -24.69
C LEU A 345 -31.97 5.76 -23.94
#